data_AF-A0A158A707-F1
#
_entry.id   AF-A0A158A707-F1
#
_cell.length_a   1.000
_cell.length_b   1.000
_cell.length_c   1.000
_cell.angle_alpha   90.00
_cell.angle_beta   90.00
_cell.angle_gamma   90.00
#
_symmetry.space_group_name_H-M   'P 1'
#
loop_
_entity.id
_entity.type
_entity.pdbx_description
1 polymer ?
#
loop_
_entity_poly.entity_id
_entity_poly.type
_entity_poly.pdbx_seq_one_letter_code
_entity_poly.pdbx_strand_id
1 'polypeptide(L)'
;MKEIKEKKLRAMHTGERGLAELWEIELFLSGYQKQEEVANSLSLAGIAACLEVSVRDAIRKLVDHGEPYVSRIDKFKAPLKFDLKLTKALSDNKISYGEYIAHLLPVSSISHIISHLDALLGDNENSGAFLTVLGEIKEFKEESDPDMSREDLSEIDSYTSFGLTEFSFYPVSLPISDVSALLQDIEELLQRRHIIVHEASFCDLKSERFDSLIRSSRKLMLALYEIVEQILRPGEPRSPVHQSLREAKRSEFLRLEILVNYAEILQMLSSRGSERFSQIGSVLLGQERFLELVSLEANLRVALCRDYRNAARRSAESRVKIKLYKEHAIYLSELKNAIKASDPILL
;
A
#
# COMPACT_ATOMS: atom_id res chain seq x y z
N MET A 1 4.49 12.63 23.95
CA MET A 1 3.09 12.35 23.52
C MET A 1 2.59 13.34 22.47
N LYS A 2 2.70 14.66 22.70
CA LYS A 2 2.39 15.70 21.70
C LYS A 2 3.20 15.53 20.41
N GLU A 3 4.51 15.30 20.54
CA GLU A 3 5.43 15.10 19.41
C GLU A 3 5.08 13.91 18.50
N ILE A 4 4.65 12.77 19.06
CA ILE A 4 4.26 11.57 18.27
C ILE A 4 2.96 11.86 17.50
N LYS A 5 1.98 12.50 18.14
CA LYS A 5 0.74 12.92 17.48
C LYS A 5 0.98 13.95 16.37
N GLU A 6 1.85 14.94 16.61
CA GLU A 6 2.24 15.94 15.62
C GLU A 6 3.05 15.34 14.48
N LYS A 7 3.89 14.32 14.74
CA LYS A 7 4.56 13.55 13.68
C LYS A 7 3.56 12.76 12.84
N LYS A 8 2.52 12.16 13.45
CA LYS A 8 1.44 11.47 12.72
C LYS A 8 0.56 12.39 11.91
N LEU A 9 0.16 13.54 12.46
CA LEU A 9 -0.59 14.57 11.73
C LEU A 9 0.19 15.10 10.51
N ARG A 10 1.51 15.28 10.64
CA ARG A 10 2.38 15.63 9.51
C ARG A 10 2.54 14.50 8.48
N ALA A 11 2.40 13.24 8.89
CA ALA A 11 2.55 12.06 8.05
C ALA A 11 1.22 11.54 7.46
N MET A 12 0.08 12.15 7.81
CA MET A 12 -1.24 11.55 7.61
C MET A 12 -1.72 11.52 6.15
N HIS A 13 -0.97 12.13 5.22
CA HIS A 13 -1.44 12.36 3.85
C HIS A 13 -0.65 11.69 2.73
N THR A 14 0.51 11.08 2.98
CA THR A 14 1.28 10.41 1.92
C THR A 14 1.88 9.10 2.42
N GLY A 15 1.44 7.98 1.84
CA GLY A 15 1.98 6.64 2.12
C GLY A 15 3.42 6.43 1.62
N GLU A 16 4.04 7.49 1.09
CA GLU A 16 5.34 7.53 0.42
C GLU A 16 6.15 8.73 0.89
N ARG A 17 6.16 8.97 2.20
CA ARG A 17 6.67 10.21 2.79
C ARG A 17 8.08 10.58 2.32
N GLY A 18 9.01 9.62 2.28
CA GLY A 18 10.37 9.91 1.82
C GLY A 18 10.42 10.37 0.35
N LEU A 19 9.68 9.71 -0.55
CA LEU A 19 9.63 10.07 -1.97
C LEU A 19 8.97 11.44 -2.21
N ALA A 20 7.89 11.73 -1.46
CA ALA A 20 7.23 13.03 -1.54
C ALA A 20 8.16 14.18 -1.12
N GLU A 21 8.88 14.01 0.00
CA GLU A 21 9.82 15.04 0.50
C GLU A 21 11.05 15.17 -0.43
N LEU A 22 11.51 14.07 -1.03
CA LEU A 22 12.56 14.12 -2.06
C LEU A 22 12.12 14.95 -3.28
N TRP A 23 10.86 14.81 -3.71
CA TRP A 23 10.34 15.62 -4.81
C TRP A 23 10.33 17.11 -4.48
N GLU A 24 9.93 17.50 -3.26
CA GLU A 24 10.00 18.89 -2.81
C GLU A 24 11.43 19.44 -2.84
N ILE A 25 12.41 18.64 -2.40
CA ILE A 25 13.83 19.00 -2.48
C ILE A 25 14.27 19.19 -3.94
N GLU A 26 13.90 18.27 -4.83
CA GLU A 26 14.24 18.40 -6.25
C GLU A 26 13.57 19.60 -6.92
N LEU A 27 12.32 19.89 -6.58
CA LEU A 27 11.61 21.07 -7.06
C LEU A 27 12.31 22.34 -6.59
N PHE A 28 12.69 22.41 -5.31
CA PHE A 28 13.50 23.50 -4.76
C PHE A 28 14.82 23.67 -5.53
N LEU A 29 15.53 22.58 -5.81
CA LEU A 29 16.80 22.61 -6.54
C LEU A 29 16.65 23.00 -8.00
N SER A 30 15.50 22.70 -8.64
CA SER A 30 15.24 23.08 -10.03
C SER A 30 15.18 24.60 -10.25
N GLY A 31 14.81 25.35 -9.20
CA GLY A 31 14.78 26.82 -9.21
C GLY A 31 16.11 27.48 -8.89
N TYR A 32 17.13 26.71 -8.50
CA TYR A 32 18.44 27.22 -8.05
C TYR A 32 19.52 27.02 -9.13
N GLN A 33 20.48 27.94 -9.19
CA GLN A 33 21.70 27.71 -9.99
C GLN A 33 22.51 26.61 -9.30
N LYS A 34 22.67 25.45 -9.97
CA LYS A 34 23.33 24.22 -9.47
C LYS A 34 24.79 24.37 -8.98
N GLN A 35 25.35 25.58 -8.96
CA GLN A 35 26.74 25.86 -8.63
C GLN A 35 27.01 26.20 -7.15
N GLU A 36 25.99 26.27 -6.29
CA GLU A 36 26.20 26.53 -4.86
C GLU A 36 26.47 25.23 -4.08
N GLU A 37 27.75 24.97 -3.77
CA GLU A 37 28.19 23.79 -3.02
C GLU A 37 27.50 23.64 -1.65
N VAL A 38 27.25 24.76 -0.97
CA VAL A 38 26.54 24.77 0.33
C VAL A 38 25.10 24.27 0.19
N ALA A 39 24.39 24.74 -0.83
CA ALA A 39 23.01 24.31 -1.10
C ALA A 39 22.97 22.81 -1.44
N ASN A 40 23.94 22.31 -2.22
CA ASN A 40 24.07 20.89 -2.55
C ASN A 40 24.31 20.06 -1.29
N SER A 41 25.24 20.48 -0.42
CA SER A 41 25.54 19.79 0.84
C SER A 41 24.33 19.73 1.78
N LEU A 42 23.64 20.85 2.01
CA LEU A 42 22.45 20.88 2.85
C LEU A 42 21.32 20.01 2.28
N SER A 43 21.11 20.09 0.96
CA SER A 43 20.11 19.27 0.27
C SER A 43 20.45 17.78 0.37
N LEU A 44 21.74 17.42 0.28
CA LEU A 44 22.20 16.04 0.45
C LEU A 44 21.86 15.48 1.83
N ALA A 45 22.00 16.28 2.89
CA ALA A 45 21.56 15.87 4.22
C ALA A 45 20.05 15.62 4.29
N GLY A 46 19.24 16.44 3.61
CA GLY A 46 17.80 16.25 3.45
C GLY A 46 17.45 14.97 2.69
N ILE A 47 18.15 14.70 1.59
CA ILE A 47 17.97 13.48 0.78
C ILE A 47 18.30 12.22 1.60
N ALA A 48 19.38 12.23 2.38
CA ALA A 48 19.71 11.14 3.28
C ALA A 48 18.61 10.89 4.33
N ALA A 49 17.99 11.95 4.86
CA ALA A 49 16.85 11.81 5.76
C ALA A 49 15.61 11.23 5.06
N CYS A 50 15.35 11.63 3.81
CA CYS A 50 14.27 11.05 2.99
C CYS A 50 14.48 9.55 2.77
N LEU A 51 15.71 9.13 2.46
CA LEU A 51 16.09 7.73 2.31
C LEU A 51 15.87 6.95 3.62
N GLU A 52 16.34 7.48 4.77
CA GLU A 52 16.14 6.84 6.08
C GLU A 52 14.66 6.61 6.37
N VAL A 53 13.82 7.62 6.08
CA VAL A 53 12.36 7.52 6.24
C VAL A 53 11.78 6.46 5.32
N SER A 54 12.18 6.40 4.06
CA SER A 54 11.70 5.38 3.10
C SER A 54 12.07 3.96 3.53
N VAL A 55 13.29 3.73 4.01
CA VAL A 55 13.70 2.41 4.52
C VAL A 55 12.88 2.01 5.75
N ARG A 56 12.67 2.95 6.69
CA ARG A 56 11.84 2.68 7.87
C ARG A 56 10.39 2.41 7.49
N ASP A 57 9.86 3.12 6.51
CA ASP A 57 8.50 2.89 6.03
C ASP A 57 8.35 1.52 5.36
N ALA A 58 9.35 1.09 4.59
CA ALA A 58 9.38 -0.25 4.02
C ALA A 58 9.36 -1.34 5.10
N ILE A 59 10.25 -1.22 6.11
CA ILE A 59 10.28 -2.14 7.26
C ILE A 59 8.94 -2.15 8.00
N ARG A 60 8.39 -0.97 8.28
CA ARG A 60 7.10 -0.81 8.95
C ARG A 60 5.99 -1.54 8.20
N LYS A 61 5.85 -1.30 6.89
CA LYS A 61 4.82 -1.90 6.05
C LYS A 61 4.92 -3.42 6.01
N LEU A 62 6.14 -3.96 5.86
CA LEU A 62 6.37 -5.41 5.88
C LEU A 62 5.96 -6.01 7.22
N VAL A 63 6.42 -5.44 8.33
CA VAL A 63 6.10 -5.94 9.69
C VAL A 63 4.59 -5.81 10.00
N ASP A 64 3.97 -4.67 9.66
CA ASP A 64 2.53 -4.46 9.90
C ASP A 64 1.64 -5.37 9.05
N HIS A 65 2.15 -5.93 7.95
CA HIS A 65 1.43 -6.93 7.17
C HIS A 65 1.23 -8.25 7.93
N GLY A 66 2.10 -8.56 8.89
CA GLY A 66 2.02 -9.77 9.71
C GLY A 66 3.03 -10.84 9.28
N GLU A 67 2.60 -12.09 9.25
CA GLU A 67 3.44 -13.21 8.82
C GLU A 67 3.77 -13.10 7.31
N PRO A 68 4.98 -13.51 6.87
CA PRO A 68 6.07 -14.07 7.67
C PRO A 68 7.01 -13.02 8.29
N TYR A 69 6.74 -11.72 8.14
CA TYR A 69 7.70 -10.66 8.50
C TYR A 69 7.81 -10.46 10.01
N VAL A 70 6.71 -10.61 10.75
CA VAL A 70 6.71 -10.49 12.21
C VAL A 70 7.58 -11.57 12.86
N SER A 71 7.48 -12.83 12.43
CA SER A 71 8.31 -13.92 12.95
C SER A 71 9.79 -13.79 12.57
N ARG A 72 10.12 -13.00 11.54
CA ARG A 72 11.50 -12.75 11.11
C ARG A 72 12.22 -11.66 11.91
N ILE A 73 11.53 -10.92 12.78
CA ILE A 73 12.13 -9.84 13.59
C ILE A 73 13.26 -10.37 14.48
N ASP A 74 13.13 -11.59 15.00
CA ASP A 74 14.13 -12.21 15.87
C ASP A 74 15.49 -12.44 15.18
N LYS A 75 15.52 -12.38 13.84
CA LYS A 75 16.75 -12.49 13.04
C LYS A 75 17.56 -11.20 12.99
N PHE A 76 17.06 -10.09 13.50
CA PHE A 76 17.84 -8.86 13.55
C PHE A 76 19.07 -9.05 14.44
N LYS A 77 20.26 -8.82 13.87
CA LYS A 77 21.55 -9.03 14.55
C LYS A 77 21.78 -8.10 15.74
N ALA A 78 21.08 -6.96 15.78
CA ALA A 78 21.22 -5.98 16.85
C ALA A 78 20.12 -6.17 17.89
N PRO A 79 20.45 -6.18 19.20
CA PRO A 79 19.43 -6.21 20.24
C PRO A 79 18.56 -4.96 20.12
N LEU A 80 17.25 -5.18 19.96
CA LEU A 80 16.27 -4.10 19.94
C LEU A 80 16.28 -3.41 21.30
N LYS A 81 16.74 -2.15 21.34
CA LYS A 81 16.78 -1.36 22.57
C LYS A 81 15.36 -1.14 23.08
N PHE A 82 15.11 -1.52 24.32
CA PHE A 82 13.82 -1.28 24.95
C PHE A 82 13.60 0.21 25.22
N ASP A 83 12.53 0.78 24.65
CA ASP A 83 12.15 2.18 24.86
C ASP A 83 10.76 2.26 25.53
N LEU A 84 10.75 2.60 26.82
CA LEU A 84 9.55 2.75 27.63
C LEU A 84 8.48 3.68 27.01
N LYS A 85 8.89 4.76 26.32
CA LYS A 85 7.94 5.70 25.72
C LYS A 85 7.25 5.06 24.52
N LEU A 86 8.00 4.34 23.70
CA LEU A 86 7.46 3.68 22.51
C LEU A 86 6.66 2.44 22.89
N THR A 87 7.10 1.65 23.87
CA THR A 87 6.34 0.50 24.40
C THR A 87 5.00 0.95 24.98
N LYS A 88 4.97 2.08 25.72
CA LYS A 88 3.71 2.66 26.19
C LYS A 88 2.82 3.11 25.03
N ALA A 89 3.40 3.74 24.00
CA ALA A 89 2.64 4.17 22.83
C ALA A 89 2.05 2.97 22.06
N LEU A 90 2.76 1.85 21.98
CA LEU A 90 2.28 0.59 21.41
C LEU A 90 1.12 0.02 22.24
N SER A 91 1.29 -0.07 23.57
CA SER A 91 0.23 -0.54 24.49
C SER A 91 -1.03 0.32 24.43
N ASP A 92 -0.88 1.62 24.17
CA ASP A 92 -2.00 2.56 24.02
C ASP A 92 -2.64 2.51 22.60
N ASN A 93 -2.21 1.60 21.71
CA ASN A 93 -2.59 1.54 20.29
C ASN A 93 -2.36 2.87 19.53
N LYS A 94 -1.37 3.67 19.96
CA LYS A 94 -1.03 4.95 19.32
C LYS A 94 -0.05 4.79 18.19
N ILE A 95 0.74 3.72 18.20
CA ILE A 95 1.61 3.29 17.11
C ILE A 95 1.34 1.83 16.76
N SER A 96 1.61 1.44 15.52
CA SER A 96 1.59 0.04 15.10
C SER A 96 2.85 -0.69 15.57
N TYR A 97 2.83 -2.02 15.48
CA TYR A 97 3.99 -2.84 15.83
C TYR A 97 5.15 -2.61 14.85
N GLY A 98 4.86 -2.49 13.54
CA GLY A 98 5.84 -2.11 12.54
C GLY A 98 6.44 -0.73 12.78
N GLU A 99 5.65 0.26 13.23
CA GLU A 99 6.17 1.59 13.60
C GLU A 99 7.15 1.50 14.76
N TYR A 100 6.83 0.66 15.76
CA TYR A 100 7.72 0.41 16.89
C TYR A 100 9.05 -0.20 16.43
N ILE A 101 9.01 -1.30 15.68
CA ILE A 101 10.20 -2.02 15.21
C ILE A 101 11.06 -1.15 14.29
N ALA A 102 10.45 -0.52 13.28
CA ALA A 102 11.15 0.35 12.35
C ALA A 102 11.84 1.53 13.05
N HIS A 103 11.31 1.98 14.20
CA HIS A 103 11.93 3.06 14.98
C HIS A 103 13.21 2.61 15.72
N LEU A 104 13.25 1.36 16.21
CA LEU A 104 14.38 0.84 16.98
C LEU A 104 15.61 0.52 16.13
N LEU A 105 15.41 0.26 14.84
CA LEU A 105 16.49 -0.12 13.94
C LEU A 105 17.33 1.09 13.50
N PRO A 106 18.67 0.98 13.52
CA PRO A 106 19.54 1.99 12.93
C PRO A 106 19.44 1.96 11.40
N VAL A 107 19.51 3.12 10.75
CA VAL A 107 19.49 3.26 9.28
C VAL A 107 20.61 4.18 8.81
N SER A 108 21.69 4.25 9.58
CA SER A 108 22.79 5.20 9.38
C SER A 108 23.89 4.72 8.42
N SER A 109 23.81 3.49 7.92
CA SER A 109 24.80 2.90 7.01
C SER A 109 24.12 1.94 6.04
N ILE A 110 24.75 1.70 4.89
CA ILE A 110 24.23 0.75 3.91
C ILE A 110 24.21 -0.69 4.46
N SER A 111 25.18 -1.05 5.30
CA SER A 111 25.23 -2.36 5.96
C SER A 111 24.01 -2.59 6.87
N HIS A 112 23.55 -1.55 7.59
CA HIS A 112 22.31 -1.65 8.36
C HIS A 112 21.11 -1.91 7.44
N ILE A 113 20.96 -1.13 6.37
CA ILE A 113 19.85 -1.25 5.42
C ILE A 113 19.78 -2.67 4.83
N ILE A 114 20.90 -3.16 4.29
CA ILE A 114 21.00 -4.50 3.71
C ILE A 114 20.67 -5.55 4.76
N SER A 115 21.28 -5.49 5.94
CA SER A 115 21.06 -6.50 6.98
C SER A 115 19.62 -6.54 7.48
N HIS A 116 18.93 -5.40 7.55
CA HIS A 116 17.54 -5.34 8.02
C HIS A 116 16.58 -5.87 6.94
N LEU A 117 16.77 -5.48 5.69
CA LEU A 117 15.91 -5.94 4.60
C LEU A 117 16.17 -7.41 4.25
N ASP A 118 17.42 -7.88 4.31
CA ASP A 118 17.74 -9.32 4.18
C ASP A 118 17.03 -10.15 5.25
N ALA A 119 17.02 -9.70 6.50
CA ALA A 119 16.35 -10.42 7.58
C ALA A 119 14.83 -10.57 7.36
N LEU A 120 14.20 -9.52 6.80
CA LEU A 120 12.76 -9.52 6.54
C LEU A 120 12.38 -10.24 5.25
N LEU A 121 13.16 -10.06 4.17
CA LEU A 121 12.85 -10.61 2.85
C LEU A 121 13.35 -12.04 2.68
N GLY A 122 14.46 -12.39 3.33
CA GLY A 122 15.07 -13.71 3.23
C GLY A 122 14.31 -14.80 3.96
N ASP A 123 14.26 -15.98 3.33
CA ASP A 123 13.96 -17.23 4.02
C ASP A 123 15.18 -17.64 4.87
N ASN A 124 14.97 -18.55 5.84
CA ASN A 124 15.82 -18.82 7.01
C ASN A 124 17.36 -18.93 6.82
N GLU A 125 17.89 -18.97 5.61
CA GLU A 125 19.32 -19.19 5.31
C GLU A 125 19.91 -18.30 4.19
N ASN A 126 19.11 -17.47 3.49
CA ASN A 126 19.58 -16.73 2.32
C ASN A 126 20.04 -15.30 2.64
N SER A 127 21.33 -15.13 2.97
CA SER A 127 21.98 -13.82 2.92
C SER A 127 22.01 -13.29 1.48
N GLY A 128 21.65 -12.02 1.26
CA GLY A 128 21.60 -11.40 -0.06
C GLY A 128 20.23 -11.44 -0.75
N ALA A 129 19.17 -11.90 -0.08
CA ALA A 129 17.81 -11.89 -0.61
C ALA A 129 17.38 -10.47 -1.07
N PHE A 130 17.72 -9.44 -0.29
CA PHE A 130 17.44 -8.05 -0.65
C PHE A 130 18.17 -7.65 -1.93
N LEU A 131 19.44 -8.03 -2.10
CA LEU A 131 20.23 -7.67 -3.28
C LEU A 131 19.70 -8.32 -4.55
N THR A 132 19.32 -9.60 -4.46
CA THR A 132 18.67 -10.32 -5.57
C THR A 132 17.36 -9.64 -5.95
N VAL A 133 16.48 -9.40 -4.98
CA VAL A 133 15.20 -8.73 -5.20
C VAL A 133 15.40 -7.32 -5.78
N LEU A 134 16.39 -6.57 -5.30
CA LEU A 134 16.71 -5.23 -5.79
C LEU A 134 17.21 -5.22 -7.23
N GLY A 135 17.95 -6.25 -7.65
CA GLY A 135 18.39 -6.41 -9.04
C GLY A 135 17.29 -6.88 -9.99
N GLU A 136 16.29 -7.59 -9.49
CA GLU A 136 15.23 -8.19 -10.30
C GLU A 136 13.94 -7.36 -10.34
N ILE A 137 13.74 -6.45 -9.40
CA ILE A 137 12.51 -5.66 -9.28
C ILE A 137 12.25 -4.87 -10.57
N LYS A 138 11.02 -4.95 -11.05
CA LYS A 138 10.56 -4.23 -12.23
C LYS A 138 9.57 -3.16 -11.82
N GLU A 139 9.46 -2.11 -12.62
CA GLU A 139 8.37 -1.17 -12.49
C GLU A 139 7.04 -1.91 -12.68
N PHE A 140 6.09 -1.69 -11.76
CA PHE A 140 4.74 -2.19 -11.93
C PHE A 140 4.09 -1.50 -13.13
N LYS A 141 3.66 -2.28 -14.10
CA LYS A 141 2.87 -1.80 -15.22
C LYS A 141 1.45 -2.26 -15.03
N GLU A 142 0.56 -1.28 -14.95
CA GLU A 142 -0.85 -1.57 -14.84
C GLU A 142 -1.36 -2.16 -16.15
N GLU A 143 -1.98 -3.33 -16.09
CA GLU A 143 -2.55 -3.98 -17.26
C GLU A 143 -3.80 -3.25 -17.72
N SER A 144 -3.99 -3.12 -19.03
CA SER A 144 -5.21 -2.54 -19.57
C SER A 144 -6.41 -3.45 -19.28
N ASP A 145 -7.37 -2.93 -18.53
CA ASP A 145 -8.67 -3.60 -18.32
C ASP A 145 -9.61 -3.35 -19.52
N PRO A 146 -10.14 -4.42 -20.17
CA PRO A 146 -11.05 -4.28 -21.31
C PRO A 146 -12.37 -3.57 -20.97
N ASP A 147 -12.74 -3.49 -19.69
CA ASP A 147 -13.96 -2.84 -19.23
C ASP A 147 -13.77 -1.31 -18.99
N MET A 148 -12.58 -0.76 -19.27
CA MET A 148 -12.34 0.68 -19.14
C MET A 148 -13.13 1.49 -20.17
N SER A 149 -13.86 2.50 -19.68
CA SER A 149 -14.51 3.47 -20.56
C SER A 149 -13.51 4.52 -21.09
N ARG A 150 -13.94 5.31 -22.07
CA ARG A 150 -13.12 6.44 -22.57
C ARG A 150 -12.89 7.49 -21.48
N GLU A 151 -13.88 7.72 -20.62
CA GLU A 151 -13.78 8.61 -19.46
C GLU A 151 -12.77 8.06 -18.44
N ASP A 152 -12.77 6.75 -18.20
CA ASP A 152 -11.78 6.10 -17.32
C ASP A 152 -10.34 6.30 -17.84
N LEU A 153 -10.12 6.14 -19.15
CA LEU A 153 -8.82 6.41 -19.77
C LEU A 153 -8.41 7.87 -19.59
N SER A 154 -9.34 8.82 -19.80
CA SER A 154 -9.06 10.25 -19.59
C SER A 154 -8.79 10.59 -18.12
N GLU A 155 -9.42 9.88 -17.19
CA GLU A 155 -9.17 10.05 -15.76
C GLU A 155 -7.78 9.54 -15.40
N ILE A 156 -7.35 8.40 -15.96
CA ILE A 156 -5.99 7.88 -15.80
C ILE A 156 -4.96 8.92 -16.26
N ASP A 157 -5.13 9.50 -17.45
CA ASP A 157 -4.24 10.53 -17.99
C ASP A 157 -4.17 11.78 -17.08
N SER A 158 -5.27 12.09 -16.39
CA SER A 158 -5.32 13.19 -15.42
C SER A 158 -4.55 12.88 -14.12
N TYR A 159 -4.45 11.60 -13.73
CA TYR A 159 -3.66 11.16 -12.58
C TYR A 159 -2.19 11.02 -12.91
N THR A 160 -1.83 10.55 -14.10
CA THR A 160 -0.42 10.46 -14.53
C THR A 160 0.21 11.84 -14.64
N SER A 161 -0.58 12.85 -15.04
CA SER A 161 -0.23 14.28 -14.96
C SER A 161 0.05 14.81 -13.54
N PHE A 162 -0.07 14.00 -12.49
CA PHE A 162 0.38 14.29 -11.12
C PHE A 162 1.17 13.13 -10.48
N GLY A 163 1.58 12.13 -11.27
CA GLY A 163 2.25 10.94 -10.79
C GLY A 163 3.70 11.21 -10.34
N LEU A 164 4.09 10.56 -9.24
CA LEU A 164 5.44 10.63 -8.65
C LEU A 164 6.58 10.17 -9.60
N THR A 165 6.23 9.47 -10.69
CA THR A 165 7.16 8.98 -11.71
C THR A 165 7.34 9.93 -12.89
N GLU A 166 6.31 10.68 -13.30
CA GLU A 166 6.36 11.53 -14.51
C GLU A 166 6.92 12.94 -14.25
N PHE A 167 6.88 13.45 -13.01
CA PHE A 167 7.49 14.76 -12.65
C PHE A 167 8.91 14.65 -12.11
N SER A 168 9.53 13.48 -12.22
CA SER A 168 10.93 13.33 -11.83
C SER A 168 11.84 14.06 -12.81
N PHE A 169 12.66 14.99 -12.30
CA PHE A 169 13.82 15.50 -13.06
C PHE A 169 14.83 14.41 -13.40
N TYR A 170 14.70 13.24 -12.77
CA TYR A 170 15.60 12.10 -12.87
C TYR A 170 14.80 10.83 -13.15
N PRO A 171 14.47 10.51 -14.41
CA PRO A 171 13.75 9.29 -14.74
C PRO A 171 14.52 8.08 -14.21
N VAL A 172 13.81 7.18 -13.53
CA VAL A 172 14.38 5.95 -12.98
C VAL A 172 13.94 4.79 -13.83
N SER A 173 14.92 4.01 -14.29
CA SER A 173 14.67 2.72 -14.92
C SER A 173 14.83 1.59 -13.91
N LEU A 174 13.86 0.67 -13.94
CA LEU A 174 13.92 -0.64 -13.31
C LEU A 174 13.89 -1.72 -14.43
N PRO A 175 14.60 -2.85 -14.29
CA PRO A 175 15.43 -3.25 -13.15
C PRO A 175 16.73 -2.46 -13.01
N ILE A 176 17.35 -2.56 -11.83
CA ILE A 176 18.61 -1.88 -11.52
C ILE A 176 19.76 -2.67 -12.15
N SER A 177 20.37 -2.11 -13.20
CA SER A 177 21.45 -2.75 -13.97
C SER A 177 22.75 -2.96 -13.18
N ASP A 178 23.08 -2.05 -12.26
CA ASP A 178 24.27 -2.12 -11.41
C ASP A 178 23.91 -1.81 -9.96
N VAL A 179 23.55 -2.86 -9.23
CA VAL A 179 23.21 -2.78 -7.80
C VAL A 179 24.43 -2.38 -6.97
N SER A 180 25.64 -2.79 -7.36
CA SER A 180 26.86 -2.47 -6.61
C SER A 180 27.16 -0.98 -6.64
N ALA A 181 27.15 -0.37 -7.82
CA ALA A 181 27.36 1.07 -7.97
C ALA A 181 26.27 1.88 -7.24
N LEU A 182 25.01 1.44 -7.30
CA LEU A 182 23.92 2.04 -6.55
C LEU A 182 24.23 2.05 -5.04
N LEU A 183 24.64 0.91 -4.46
CA LEU A 183 24.88 0.81 -3.03
C LEU A 183 26.12 1.60 -2.59
N GLN A 184 27.15 1.70 -3.43
CA GLN A 184 28.31 2.56 -3.18
C GLN A 184 27.92 4.03 -3.13
N ASP A 185 27.06 4.49 -4.05
CA ASP A 185 26.51 5.85 -4.01
C ASP A 185 25.71 6.12 -2.73
N ILE A 186 24.90 5.16 -2.30
CA ILE A 186 24.12 5.29 -1.06
C ILE A 186 25.02 5.29 0.18
N GLU A 187 26.10 4.50 0.17
CA GLU A 187 27.09 4.53 1.23
C GLU A 187 27.78 5.90 1.32
N GLU A 188 28.23 6.45 0.18
CA GLU A 188 28.83 7.78 0.13
C GLU A 188 27.84 8.85 0.61
N LEU A 189 26.57 8.78 0.19
CA LEU A 189 25.52 9.69 0.65
C LEU A 189 25.41 9.72 2.19
N LEU A 190 25.34 8.54 2.82
CA LEU A 190 25.19 8.42 4.27
C LEU A 190 26.45 8.88 5.02
N GLN A 191 27.64 8.58 4.49
CA GLN A 191 28.92 9.07 5.03
C GLN A 191 29.02 10.60 4.93
N ARG A 192 28.68 11.18 3.77
CA ARG A 192 28.70 12.63 3.58
C ARG A 192 27.70 13.34 4.48
N ARG A 193 26.51 12.78 4.67
CA ARG A 193 25.54 13.33 5.65
C ARG A 193 26.14 13.41 7.05
N HIS A 194 26.93 12.42 7.48
CA HIS A 194 27.63 12.49 8.76
C HIS A 194 28.58 13.69 8.83
N ILE A 195 29.43 13.85 7.81
CA ILE A 195 30.40 14.96 7.72
C ILE A 195 29.65 16.31 7.71
N ILE A 196 28.65 16.46 6.85
CA ILE A 196 27.89 17.72 6.71
C ILE A 196 27.20 18.11 8.01
N VAL A 197 26.57 17.15 8.71
CA VAL A 197 25.77 17.44 9.90
C VAL A 197 26.62 17.55 11.17
N HIS A 198 27.63 16.70 11.33
CA HIS A 198 28.40 16.62 12.57
C HIS A 198 29.73 17.37 12.52
N GLU A 199 30.31 17.55 11.32
CA GLU A 199 31.57 18.28 11.13
C GLU A 199 31.35 19.67 10.49
N ALA A 200 30.11 19.98 10.09
CA ALA A 200 29.72 21.25 9.47
C ALA A 200 30.54 21.59 8.20
N SER A 201 30.97 20.58 7.44
CA SER A 201 31.65 20.79 6.15
C SER A 201 30.64 20.88 5.01
N PHE A 202 30.44 22.08 4.46
CA PHE A 202 29.41 22.35 3.43
C PHE A 202 29.96 22.55 2.01
N CYS A 203 31.29 22.62 1.81
CA CYS A 203 31.90 22.96 0.51
C CYS A 203 32.57 21.78 -0.21
N ASP A 204 32.24 20.53 0.16
CA ASP A 204 32.98 19.36 -0.32
C ASP A 204 32.25 18.55 -1.42
N LEU A 205 31.18 19.10 -2.02
CA LEU A 205 30.34 18.36 -2.96
C LEU A 205 30.12 19.11 -4.29
N LYS A 206 30.81 18.60 -5.33
CA LYS A 206 30.62 19.05 -6.71
C LYS A 206 29.23 18.70 -7.24
N SER A 207 28.66 19.58 -8.06
CA SER A 207 27.33 19.42 -8.65
C SER A 207 27.14 18.09 -9.40
N GLU A 208 28.16 17.62 -10.13
CA GLU A 208 28.08 16.37 -10.89
C GLU A 208 27.91 15.15 -9.97
N ARG A 209 28.66 15.12 -8.85
CA ARG A 209 28.54 14.03 -7.88
C ARG A 209 27.23 14.12 -7.13
N PHE A 210 26.78 15.32 -6.77
CA PHE A 210 25.46 15.55 -6.17
C PHE A 210 24.32 15.00 -7.04
N ASP A 211 24.31 15.30 -8.34
CA ASP A 211 23.32 14.78 -9.28
C ASP A 211 23.33 13.24 -9.33
N SER A 212 24.51 12.60 -9.28
CA SER A 212 24.62 11.13 -9.20
C SER A 212 23.99 10.58 -7.93
N LEU A 213 24.30 11.18 -6.77
CA LEU A 213 23.80 10.73 -5.47
C LEU A 213 22.29 10.89 -5.34
N ILE A 214 21.71 11.97 -5.89
CA ILE A 214 20.24 12.14 -5.97
C ILE A 214 19.61 11.01 -6.79
N ARG A 215 20.13 10.77 -8.01
CA ARG A 215 19.60 9.72 -8.91
C ARG A 215 19.63 8.36 -8.24
N SER A 216 20.74 8.01 -7.59
CA SER A 216 20.91 6.77 -6.85
C SER A 216 19.94 6.68 -5.67
N SER A 217 19.79 7.76 -4.89
CA SER A 217 18.82 7.82 -3.78
C SER A 217 17.38 7.60 -4.24
N ARG A 218 16.96 8.33 -5.28
CA ARG A 218 15.63 8.18 -5.90
C ARG A 218 15.41 6.75 -6.40
N LYS A 219 16.40 6.19 -7.10
CA LYS A 219 16.34 4.82 -7.63
C LYS A 219 16.16 3.79 -6.52
N LEU A 220 16.91 3.89 -5.41
CA LEU A 220 16.73 2.99 -4.28
C LEU A 220 15.36 3.18 -3.61
N MET A 221 14.91 4.42 -3.39
CA MET A 221 13.62 4.69 -2.74
C MET A 221 12.43 4.19 -3.56
N LEU A 222 12.46 4.39 -4.89
CA LEU A 222 11.45 3.82 -5.79
C LEU A 222 11.52 2.29 -5.80
N ALA A 223 12.71 1.70 -5.85
CA ALA A 223 12.85 0.26 -5.78
C ALA A 223 12.31 -0.31 -4.46
N LEU A 224 12.56 0.33 -3.32
CA LEU A 224 11.99 -0.06 -2.02
C LEU A 224 10.46 0.00 -2.03
N TYR A 225 9.89 1.06 -2.60
CA TYR A 225 8.45 1.18 -2.77
C TYR A 225 7.90 0.03 -3.62
N GLU A 226 8.50 -0.23 -4.79
CA GLU A 226 8.10 -1.31 -5.69
C GLU A 226 8.19 -2.68 -5.04
N ILE A 227 9.29 -2.97 -4.34
CA ILE A 227 9.49 -4.21 -3.61
C ILE A 227 8.36 -4.42 -2.60
N VAL A 228 8.09 -3.41 -1.77
CA VAL A 228 7.07 -3.54 -0.72
C VAL A 228 5.68 -3.71 -1.32
N GLU A 229 5.29 -2.88 -2.28
CA GLU A 229 3.95 -2.99 -2.87
C GLU A 229 3.77 -4.31 -3.64
N GLN A 230 4.76 -4.77 -4.41
CA GLN A 230 4.64 -6.02 -5.16
C GLN A 230 4.65 -7.26 -4.26
N ILE A 231 5.35 -7.21 -3.12
CA ILE A 231 5.35 -8.30 -2.14
C ILE A 231 4.02 -8.33 -1.38
N LEU A 232 3.57 -7.19 -0.85
CA LEU A 232 2.40 -7.14 0.02
C LEU A 232 1.08 -7.20 -0.76
N ARG A 233 1.10 -6.76 -2.02
CA ARG A 233 -0.06 -6.59 -2.89
C ARG A 233 0.25 -7.02 -4.33
N PRO A 234 0.60 -8.30 -4.53
CA PRO A 234 1.01 -8.79 -5.84
C PRO A 234 -0.14 -8.64 -6.85
N GLY A 235 0.14 -7.93 -7.94
CA GLY A 235 -0.83 -7.68 -9.01
C GLY A 235 -2.01 -6.80 -8.62
N GLU A 236 -1.96 -6.15 -7.44
CA GLU A 236 -3.05 -5.25 -7.08
C GLU A 236 -2.97 -3.94 -7.87
N PRO A 237 -4.12 -3.46 -8.37
CA PRO A 237 -4.20 -2.17 -9.00
C PRO A 237 -3.67 -1.01 -8.15
N ARG A 238 -2.94 -0.10 -8.77
CA ARG A 238 -2.39 1.09 -8.11
C ARG A 238 -3.13 2.36 -8.48
N SER A 239 -3.63 2.44 -9.71
CA SER A 239 -4.43 3.58 -10.12
C SER A 239 -5.81 3.55 -9.42
N PRO A 240 -6.33 4.72 -8.97
CA PRO A 240 -7.68 4.80 -8.40
C PRO A 240 -8.75 4.21 -9.33
N VAL A 241 -8.57 4.37 -10.64
CA VAL A 241 -9.49 3.87 -11.67
C VAL A 241 -9.51 2.34 -11.67
N HIS A 242 -8.36 1.68 -11.77
CA HIS A 242 -8.29 0.21 -11.77
C HIS A 242 -8.71 -0.38 -10.42
N GLN A 243 -8.39 0.29 -9.30
CA GLN A 243 -8.91 -0.11 -7.98
C GLN A 243 -10.44 -0.09 -7.95
N SER A 244 -11.05 1.00 -8.45
CA SER A 244 -12.51 1.12 -8.51
C SER A 244 -13.17 0.08 -9.41
N LEU A 245 -12.53 -0.30 -10.53
CA LEU A 245 -13.00 -1.37 -11.42
C LEU A 245 -12.96 -2.73 -10.73
N ARG A 246 -11.85 -3.04 -10.05
CA ARG A 246 -11.70 -4.29 -9.29
C ARG A 246 -12.75 -4.39 -8.17
N GLU A 247 -13.01 -3.29 -7.45
CA GLU A 247 -14.08 -3.24 -6.46
C GLU A 247 -15.46 -3.48 -7.09
N ALA A 248 -15.75 -2.87 -8.24
CA ALA A 248 -17.00 -3.08 -8.96
C ALA A 248 -17.18 -4.54 -9.38
N LYS A 249 -16.16 -5.14 -10.00
CA LYS A 249 -16.15 -6.57 -10.38
C LYS A 249 -16.39 -7.46 -9.16
N ARG A 250 -15.69 -7.20 -8.05
CA ARG A 250 -15.88 -7.94 -6.79
C ARG A 250 -17.31 -7.84 -6.27
N SER A 251 -17.94 -6.67 -6.37
CA SER A 251 -19.34 -6.48 -5.95
C SER A 251 -20.30 -7.32 -6.80
N GLU A 252 -20.06 -7.42 -8.11
CA GLU A 252 -20.84 -8.27 -9.01
C GLU A 252 -20.65 -9.76 -8.74
N PHE A 253 -19.43 -10.22 -8.46
CA PHE A 253 -19.20 -11.61 -8.05
C PHE A 253 -20.00 -11.99 -6.79
N LEU A 254 -20.00 -11.13 -5.76
CA LEU A 254 -20.79 -11.36 -4.55
C LEU A 254 -22.30 -11.35 -4.82
N ARG A 255 -22.76 -10.49 -5.75
CA ARG A 255 -24.17 -10.49 -6.18
C ARG A 255 -24.54 -11.84 -6.80
N LEU A 256 -23.70 -12.38 -7.69
CA LEU A 256 -23.92 -13.68 -8.30
C LEU A 256 -23.94 -14.81 -7.26
N GLU A 257 -23.04 -14.78 -6.28
CA GLU A 257 -23.03 -15.74 -5.16
C GLU A 257 -24.36 -15.74 -4.38
N ILE A 258 -24.89 -14.55 -4.08
CA ILE A 258 -26.21 -14.41 -3.43
C ILE A 258 -27.33 -15.02 -4.29
N LEU A 259 -27.32 -14.77 -5.60
CA LEU A 259 -28.33 -15.32 -6.51
C LEU A 259 -28.28 -16.85 -6.56
N VAL A 260 -27.07 -17.43 -6.56
CA VAL A 260 -26.88 -18.89 -6.45
C VAL A 260 -27.44 -19.40 -5.12
N ASN A 261 -27.13 -18.75 -4.00
CA ASN A 261 -27.67 -19.12 -2.68
C ASN A 261 -29.20 -19.07 -2.63
N TYR A 262 -29.82 -18.05 -3.25
CA TYR A 262 -31.28 -18.00 -3.40
C TYR A 262 -31.82 -19.17 -4.22
N ALA A 263 -31.20 -19.48 -5.35
CA ALA A 263 -31.62 -20.61 -6.20
C ALA A 263 -31.57 -21.94 -5.44
N GLU A 264 -30.52 -22.18 -4.64
CA GLU A 264 -30.40 -23.36 -3.79
C GLU A 264 -31.53 -23.43 -2.74
N ILE A 265 -31.82 -22.32 -2.06
CA ILE A 265 -32.92 -22.25 -1.08
C ILE A 265 -34.26 -22.57 -1.75
N LEU A 266 -34.52 -21.98 -2.91
CA LEU A 266 -35.76 -22.22 -3.66
C LEU A 266 -35.88 -23.68 -4.10
N GLN A 267 -34.77 -24.30 -4.51
CA GLN A 267 -34.72 -25.73 -4.86
C GLN A 267 -35.04 -26.60 -3.63
N MET A 268 -34.44 -26.31 -2.48
CA MET A 268 -34.69 -27.03 -1.22
C MET A 268 -36.14 -26.90 -0.73
N LEU A 269 -36.76 -25.73 -0.91
CA LEU A 269 -38.16 -25.54 -0.56
C LEU A 269 -39.08 -26.26 -1.55
N SER A 270 -38.74 -26.26 -2.85
CA SER A 270 -39.53 -26.91 -3.90
C SER A 270 -39.54 -28.43 -3.77
N SER A 271 -38.44 -29.05 -3.31
CA SER A 271 -38.37 -30.50 -3.12
C SER A 271 -39.23 -31.02 -1.96
N ARG A 272 -39.76 -30.13 -1.11
CA ARG A 272 -40.60 -30.48 0.07
C ARG A 272 -42.10 -30.49 -0.20
N GLY A 273 -42.52 -30.35 -1.47
CA GLY A 273 -43.92 -30.43 -1.87
C GLY A 273 -44.67 -29.10 -1.89
N SER A 274 -45.93 -29.14 -2.36
CA SER A 274 -46.76 -27.97 -2.68
C SER A 274 -47.16 -27.12 -1.48
N GLU A 275 -47.08 -27.63 -0.25
CA GLU A 275 -47.50 -26.89 0.94
C GLU A 275 -46.61 -25.68 1.28
N ARG A 276 -45.45 -25.53 0.62
CA ARG A 276 -44.49 -24.43 0.86
C ARG A 276 -44.50 -23.33 -0.21
N PHE A 277 -45.49 -23.28 -1.11
CA PHE A 277 -45.58 -22.20 -2.10
C PHE A 277 -45.55 -20.79 -1.49
N SER A 278 -46.16 -20.61 -0.31
CA SER A 278 -46.13 -19.33 0.42
C SER A 278 -44.72 -18.94 0.88
N GLN A 279 -43.87 -19.92 1.24
CA GLN A 279 -42.48 -19.68 1.63
C GLN A 279 -41.61 -19.34 0.43
N ILE A 280 -41.79 -20.04 -0.70
CA ILE A 280 -41.13 -19.71 -1.96
C ILE A 280 -41.42 -18.26 -2.35
N GLY A 281 -42.71 -17.86 -2.31
CA GLY A 281 -43.11 -16.48 -2.58
C GLY A 281 -42.46 -15.47 -1.61
N SER A 282 -42.35 -15.82 -0.34
CA SER A 282 -41.69 -14.99 0.68
C SER A 282 -40.19 -14.81 0.42
N VAL A 283 -39.50 -15.88 0.00
CA VAL A 283 -38.06 -15.84 -0.35
C VAL A 283 -37.84 -14.96 -1.58
N LEU A 284 -38.65 -15.13 -2.64
CA LEU A 284 -38.56 -14.32 -3.85
C LEU A 284 -38.82 -12.82 -3.57
N LEU A 285 -39.85 -12.52 -2.78
CA LEU A 285 -40.13 -11.14 -2.38
C LEU A 285 -38.98 -10.57 -1.52
N GLY A 286 -38.43 -11.36 -0.60
CA GLY A 286 -37.27 -10.96 0.19
C GLY A 286 -36.04 -10.65 -0.67
N GLN A 287 -35.78 -11.46 -1.70
CA GLN A 287 -34.74 -11.22 -2.69
C GLN A 287 -34.93 -9.90 -3.42
N GLU A 288 -36.12 -9.65 -3.96
CA GLU A 288 -36.44 -8.41 -4.67
C GLU A 288 -36.20 -7.19 -3.78
N ARG A 289 -36.74 -7.20 -2.55
CA ARG A 289 -36.60 -6.09 -1.59
C ARG A 289 -35.16 -5.86 -1.15
N PHE A 290 -34.38 -6.93 -1.00
CA PHE A 290 -32.96 -6.79 -0.68
C PHE A 290 -32.19 -6.12 -1.83
N LEU A 291 -32.43 -6.52 -3.09
CA LEU A 291 -31.76 -5.91 -4.24
C LEU A 291 -32.18 -4.44 -4.42
N GLU A 292 -33.45 -4.11 -4.18
CA GLU A 292 -33.94 -2.73 -4.16
C GLU A 292 -33.21 -1.89 -3.09
N LEU A 293 -33.10 -2.42 -1.87
CA LEU A 293 -32.35 -1.77 -0.77
C LEU A 293 -30.90 -1.48 -1.16
N VAL A 294 -30.20 -2.46 -1.75
CA VAL A 294 -28.81 -2.30 -2.17
C VAL A 294 -28.67 -1.17 -3.20
N SER A 295 -29.59 -1.09 -4.17
CA SER A 295 -29.60 -0.03 -5.18
C SER A 295 -29.82 1.35 -4.55
N LEU A 296 -30.81 1.48 -3.66
CA LEU A 296 -31.11 2.73 -2.97
C LEU A 296 -29.93 3.22 -2.11
N GLU A 297 -29.31 2.32 -1.35
CA GLU A 297 -28.18 2.67 -0.49
C GLU A 297 -26.94 3.04 -1.30
N ALA A 298 -26.68 2.33 -2.40
CA ALA A 298 -25.59 2.64 -3.31
C ALA A 298 -25.78 4.03 -3.95
N ASN A 299 -27.00 4.35 -4.40
CA ASN A 299 -27.35 5.65 -4.96
C ASN A 299 -27.20 6.78 -3.93
N LEU A 300 -27.67 6.56 -2.69
CA LEU A 300 -27.47 7.51 -1.60
C LEU A 300 -25.98 7.79 -1.37
N ARG A 301 -25.16 6.74 -1.35
CA ARG A 301 -23.72 6.88 -1.12
C ARG A 301 -23.02 7.64 -2.24
N VAL A 302 -23.38 7.37 -3.50
CA VAL A 302 -22.87 8.10 -4.65
C VAL A 302 -23.30 9.57 -4.60
N ALA A 303 -24.55 9.86 -4.20
CA ALA A 303 -25.05 11.24 -4.07
C ALA A 303 -24.34 12.03 -2.95
N LEU A 304 -23.89 11.35 -1.89
CA LEU A 304 -23.11 11.94 -0.81
C LEU A 304 -21.60 12.08 -1.15
N CYS A 305 -21.14 11.46 -2.24
CA CYS A 305 -19.77 11.59 -2.70
C CYS A 305 -19.55 12.99 -3.30
N ARG A 306 -18.66 13.78 -2.68
CA ARG A 306 -18.33 15.14 -3.14
C ARG A 306 -17.38 15.16 -4.34
N ASP A 307 -16.76 14.02 -4.65
CA ASP A 307 -15.82 13.89 -5.75
C ASP A 307 -16.60 13.52 -7.03
N TYR A 308 -16.45 14.36 -8.06
CA TYR A 308 -17.15 14.19 -9.33
C TYR A 308 -16.50 13.15 -10.24
N ARG A 309 -15.31 12.66 -9.89
CA ARG A 309 -14.58 11.66 -10.67
C ARG A 309 -15.28 10.30 -10.68
N ASN A 310 -15.18 9.59 -11.79
CA ASN A 310 -15.89 8.32 -11.99
C ASN A 310 -15.34 7.24 -11.07
N ALA A 311 -14.02 7.16 -10.90
CA ALA A 311 -13.40 6.19 -10.00
C ALA A 311 -13.89 6.34 -8.55
N ALA A 312 -13.97 7.59 -8.07
CA ALA A 312 -14.43 7.88 -6.71
C ALA A 312 -15.89 7.47 -6.49
N ARG A 313 -16.77 7.80 -7.44
CA ARG A 313 -18.20 7.41 -7.40
C ARG A 313 -18.37 5.89 -7.48
N ARG A 314 -17.66 5.22 -8.40
CA ARG A 314 -17.67 3.77 -8.56
C ARG A 314 -17.19 3.05 -7.31
N SER A 315 -16.12 3.55 -6.67
CA SER A 315 -15.63 3.01 -5.40
C SER A 315 -16.65 3.20 -4.28
N ALA A 316 -17.27 4.38 -4.18
CA ALA A 316 -18.31 4.65 -3.20
C ALA A 316 -19.52 3.70 -3.34
N GLU A 317 -19.96 3.45 -4.58
CA GLU A 317 -21.00 2.49 -4.92
C GLU A 317 -20.60 1.05 -4.54
N SER A 318 -19.42 0.62 -4.99
CA SER A 318 -18.94 -0.76 -4.84
C SER A 318 -18.74 -1.14 -3.38
N ARG A 319 -18.24 -0.23 -2.54
CA ARG A 319 -18.04 -0.48 -1.11
C ARG A 319 -19.33 -0.80 -0.38
N VAL A 320 -20.41 -0.07 -0.68
CA VAL A 320 -21.74 -0.31 -0.11
C VAL A 320 -22.26 -1.67 -0.56
N LYS A 321 -22.22 -1.93 -1.88
CA LYS A 321 -22.65 -3.22 -2.44
C LYS A 321 -21.90 -4.39 -1.82
N ILE A 322 -20.57 -4.33 -1.75
CA ILE A 322 -19.73 -5.38 -1.15
C ILE A 322 -20.13 -5.65 0.30
N LYS A 323 -20.36 -4.60 1.10
CA LYS A 323 -20.74 -4.75 2.50
C LYS A 323 -22.09 -5.46 2.63
N LEU A 324 -23.13 -4.94 1.98
CA LEU A 324 -24.49 -5.48 2.06
C LEU A 324 -24.54 -6.91 1.51
N TYR A 325 -23.85 -7.18 0.40
CA TYR A 325 -23.81 -8.52 -0.17
C TYR A 325 -23.11 -9.53 0.74
N LYS A 326 -21.99 -9.17 1.38
CA LYS A 326 -21.32 -10.07 2.33
C LYS A 326 -22.21 -10.43 3.52
N GLU A 327 -22.85 -9.43 4.13
CA GLU A 327 -23.74 -9.65 5.27
C GLU A 327 -24.93 -10.53 4.86
N HIS A 328 -25.48 -10.30 3.67
CA HIS A 328 -26.61 -11.08 3.18
C HIS A 328 -26.24 -12.51 2.78
N ALA A 329 -25.03 -12.74 2.26
CA ALA A 329 -24.53 -14.09 1.97
C ALA A 329 -24.41 -14.94 3.25
N ILE A 330 -24.01 -14.32 4.37
CA ILE A 330 -23.99 -14.97 5.69
C ILE A 330 -25.42 -15.34 6.11
N TYR A 331 -26.35 -14.39 6.04
CA TYR A 331 -27.77 -14.63 6.35
C TYR A 331 -28.37 -15.78 5.51
N LEU A 332 -28.13 -15.82 4.20
CA LEU A 332 -28.64 -16.89 3.35
C LEU A 332 -28.02 -18.26 3.70
N SER A 333 -26.75 -18.29 4.12
CA SER A 333 -26.12 -19.52 4.58
C SER A 333 -26.76 -20.05 5.87
N GLU A 334 -27.08 -19.16 6.81
CA GLU A 334 -27.82 -19.52 8.03
C GLU A 334 -29.24 -20.00 7.72
N LEU A 335 -29.95 -19.31 6.81
CA LEU A 335 -31.28 -19.70 6.36
C LEU A 335 -31.27 -21.09 5.71
N LYS A 336 -30.29 -21.39 4.86
CA LYS A 336 -30.09 -22.74 4.28
C LYS A 336 -29.97 -23.79 5.37
N ASN A 337 -29.15 -23.54 6.40
CA ASN A 337 -28.94 -24.48 7.50
C ASN A 337 -30.22 -24.68 8.33
N ALA A 338 -30.98 -23.62 8.60
CA ALA A 338 -32.26 -23.70 9.31
C ALA A 338 -33.29 -24.52 8.51
N ILE A 339 -33.36 -24.32 7.19
CA ILE A 339 -34.23 -25.13 6.32
C ILE A 339 -33.81 -26.59 6.43
N LYS A 340 -32.51 -26.94 6.30
CA LYS A 340 -32.04 -28.33 6.46
C LYS A 340 -32.44 -28.96 7.80
N ALA A 341 -32.25 -28.24 8.90
CA ALA A 341 -32.55 -28.73 10.25
C ALA A 341 -34.06 -28.97 10.49
N SER A 342 -34.93 -28.24 9.77
CA SER A 342 -36.38 -28.38 9.87
C SER A 342 -36.98 -29.57 9.10
N ASP A 343 -36.15 -30.41 8.45
CA ASP A 343 -36.60 -31.63 7.77
C ASP A 343 -36.45 -32.87 8.68
N PRO A 344 -37.53 -33.44 9.23
CA PRO A 344 -37.45 -34.65 10.03
C PRO A 344 -37.33 -35.95 9.20
N ILE A 345 -37.36 -35.89 7.85
CA ILE A 345 -37.44 -37.07 6.97
C ILE A 345 -36.05 -37.57 6.50
N LEU A 346 -34.95 -36.93 6.93
CA LEU A 346 -33.57 -37.32 6.62
C LEU A 346 -32.77 -37.89 7.82
N LEU A 347 -33.47 -38.26 8.90
CA LEU A 347 -32.99 -39.14 9.98
C LEU A 347 -33.87 -40.38 10.00
#